data_AF-A0A085AA55-F1
#
_entry.id   AF-A0A085AA55-F1
#
_cell.length_a   1.000
_cell.length_b   1.000
_cell.length_c   1.000
_cell.angle_alpha   90.00
_cell.angle_beta   90.00
_cell.angle_gamma   90.00
#
_symmetry.space_group_name_H-M   'P 1'
#
loop_
_entity.id
_entity.type
_entity.pdbx_description
1 polymer ?
#
loop_
_entity_poly.entity_id
_entity_poly.type
_entity_poly.pdbx_seq_one_letter_code
_entity_poly.pdbx_strand_id
1 'polypeptide(L)'
;MNKVCTLALSLLFFLPTVTMAADKSKPVNDWTCEDFLALDESFRPTAVGFAEALNHKDKPEDAVMDVNGIATVTPVVVQACTDSKQSNFKEKVISEWDKLKKHL
;
A
#
# COMPACT_ATOMS: atom_id res chain seq x y z
N MET A 1 52.73 -7.72 31.56
CA MET A 1 51.81 -8.76 32.06
C MET A 1 50.53 -8.08 32.53
N ASN A 2 49.46 -8.18 31.72
CA ASN A 2 48.04 -8.40 32.10
C ASN A 2 47.41 -7.47 33.17
N LYS A 3 46.27 -6.77 32.97
CA LYS A 3 45.07 -7.04 32.15
C LYS A 3 44.30 -5.74 31.85
N VAL A 4 43.78 -5.69 30.63
CA VAL A 4 42.74 -4.78 30.14
C VAL A 4 41.40 -5.12 30.81
N CYS A 5 40.61 -4.11 31.21
CA CYS A 5 39.16 -4.21 31.40
C CYS A 5 38.51 -2.83 31.33
N THR A 6 38.50 -2.23 30.14
CA THR A 6 37.65 -1.07 29.85
C THR A 6 36.50 -1.56 28.97
N LEU A 7 35.45 -2.11 29.59
CA LEU A 7 34.19 -2.41 28.92
C LEU A 7 33.39 -1.11 28.81
N ALA A 8 33.61 -0.38 27.71
CA ALA A 8 32.69 0.68 27.29
C ALA A 8 31.45 -0.01 26.69
N LEU A 9 30.35 0.06 27.44
CA LEU A 9 29.04 -0.47 27.10
C LEU A 9 28.50 0.26 25.85
N SER A 10 28.68 -0.33 24.67
CA SER A 10 28.07 0.16 23.43
C SER A 10 26.57 -0.14 23.44
N LEU A 11 25.79 0.81 23.96
CA LEU A 11 24.34 0.78 23.90
C LEU A 11 23.89 1.13 22.47
N LEU A 12 23.75 0.10 21.62
CA LEU A 12 23.06 0.22 20.34
C LEU A 12 21.57 0.47 20.64
N PHE A 13 21.15 1.73 20.53
CA PHE A 13 19.74 2.10 20.50
C PHE A 13 19.12 1.48 19.25
N PHE A 14 18.50 0.30 19.40
CA PHE A 14 17.46 -0.14 18.48
C PHE A 14 16.27 0.80 18.71
N LEU A 15 16.11 1.79 17.83
CA LEU A 15 14.86 2.53 17.73
C LEU A 15 13.77 1.51 17.32
N PRO A 16 12.73 1.28 18.12
CA PRO A 16 11.57 0.56 17.63
C PRO A 16 11.00 1.42 16.51
N THR A 17 10.99 0.91 15.28
CA THR A 17 10.14 1.48 14.24
C THR A 17 8.71 1.35 14.74
N VAL A 18 8.12 2.47 15.17
CA VAL A 18 6.71 2.52 15.51
C VAL A 18 5.96 2.28 14.20
N THR A 19 5.53 1.05 13.98
CA THR A 19 4.60 0.74 12.90
C THR A 19 3.27 1.35 13.31
N MET A 20 2.97 2.54 12.78
CA MET A 20 1.61 3.06 12.83
C MET A 20 0.77 2.10 11.99
N ALA A 21 0.11 1.14 12.66
CA ALA A 21 -0.92 0.35 12.02
C ALA A 21 -1.97 1.34 11.51
N ALA A 22 -2.23 1.31 10.20
CA ALA A 22 -3.31 2.11 9.60
C ALA A 22 -4.57 1.95 10.45
N ASP A 23 -5.21 3.07 10.81
CA ASP A 23 -6.47 3.05 11.53
C ASP A 23 -7.47 2.27 10.66
N LYS A 24 -7.77 1.03 11.06
CA LYS A 24 -8.53 0.05 10.27
C LYS A 24 -9.98 0.47 10.02
N SER A 25 -10.40 1.62 10.53
CA SER A 25 -11.74 2.17 10.39
C SER A 25 -11.89 3.21 9.27
N LYS A 26 -10.78 3.69 8.71
CA LYS A 26 -10.80 4.74 7.68
C LYS A 26 -11.46 4.25 6.38
N PRO A 27 -12.43 4.99 5.79
CA PRO A 27 -12.98 4.65 4.48
C PRO A 27 -11.90 4.62 3.40
N VAL A 28 -11.99 3.67 2.46
CA VAL A 28 -10.97 3.52 1.38
C VAL A 28 -10.83 4.77 0.51
N ASN A 29 -11.90 5.56 0.34
CA ASN A 29 -11.82 6.84 -0.36
C ASN A 29 -10.87 7.85 0.31
N ASP A 30 -10.67 7.74 1.61
CA ASP A 30 -9.83 8.65 2.37
C ASP A 30 -8.39 8.14 2.49
N TRP A 31 -8.11 6.88 2.14
CA TRP A 31 -6.81 6.27 2.30
C TRP A 31 -5.71 7.02 1.54
N THR A 32 -4.58 7.16 2.22
CA THR A 32 -3.31 7.53 1.60
C THR A 32 -2.61 6.29 1.05
N CYS A 33 -1.62 6.50 0.21
CA CYS A 33 -0.71 5.44 -0.22
C CYS A 33 0.04 4.79 0.96
N GLU A 34 0.29 5.52 2.06
CA GLU A 34 0.85 4.97 3.30
C GLU A 34 -0.10 3.97 3.96
N ASP A 35 -1.40 4.29 4.04
CA ASP A 35 -2.44 3.39 4.55
C ASP A 35 -2.48 2.07 3.75
N PHE A 36 -2.38 2.16 2.42
CA PHE A 36 -2.32 1.00 1.53
C PHE A 36 -1.04 0.17 1.70
N LEU A 37 0.13 0.81 1.80
CA LEU A 37 1.41 0.12 1.93
C LEU A 37 1.54 -0.60 3.29
N ALA A 38 0.83 -0.14 4.31
CA ALA A 38 0.75 -0.77 5.62
C ALA A 38 -0.06 -2.08 5.64
N LEU A 39 -0.81 -2.39 4.58
CA LEU A 39 -1.47 -3.69 4.45
C LEU A 39 -0.46 -4.83 4.28
N ASP A 40 -0.84 -6.01 4.76
CA ASP A 40 -0.19 -7.24 4.33
C ASP A 40 -0.29 -7.38 2.81
N GLU A 41 0.79 -7.85 2.20
CA GLU A 41 0.91 -7.94 0.75
C GLU A 41 -0.19 -8.79 0.13
N SER A 42 -0.68 -9.82 0.84
CA SER A 42 -1.76 -10.69 0.36
C SER A 42 -3.10 -9.97 0.22
N PHE A 43 -3.31 -8.85 0.93
CA PHE A 43 -4.56 -8.07 0.87
C PHE A 43 -4.47 -6.85 -0.06
N ARG A 44 -3.28 -6.52 -0.57
CA ARG A 44 -3.11 -5.39 -1.50
C ARG A 44 -3.94 -5.56 -2.78
N PRO A 45 -4.01 -6.74 -3.44
CA PRO A 45 -4.90 -6.93 -4.58
C PRO A 45 -6.38 -6.70 -4.23
N THR A 46 -6.81 -7.09 -3.03
CA THR A 46 -8.18 -6.85 -2.55
C THR A 46 -8.46 -5.36 -2.40
N ALA A 47 -7.54 -4.60 -1.82
CA ALA A 47 -7.69 -3.14 -1.68
C ALA A 47 -7.75 -2.43 -3.05
N VAL A 48 -6.91 -2.86 -4.01
CA VAL A 48 -6.91 -2.36 -5.39
C VAL A 48 -8.27 -2.65 -6.06
N GLY A 49 -8.75 -3.89 -5.98
CA GLY A 49 -10.06 -4.26 -6.53
C GLY A 49 -11.21 -3.49 -5.89
N PHE A 50 -11.16 -3.25 -4.58
CA PHE A 50 -12.17 -2.44 -3.90
C PHE A 50 -12.15 -0.97 -4.34
N ALA A 51 -10.96 -0.38 -4.49
CA ALA A 51 -10.82 0.99 -4.97
C ALA A 51 -11.32 1.15 -6.43
N GLU A 52 -11.07 0.14 -7.27
CA GLU A 52 -11.59 0.07 -8.65
C GLU A 52 -13.12 -0.05 -8.66
N ALA A 53 -13.68 -0.96 -7.86
CA ALA A 53 -15.13 -1.14 -7.77
C ALA A 53 -15.86 0.13 -7.30
N LEU A 54 -15.25 0.88 -6.36
CA LEU A 54 -15.76 2.19 -5.91
C LEU A 54 -15.73 3.29 -6.99
N ASN A 55 -15.15 3.04 -8.15
CA ASN A 55 -15.22 3.93 -9.31
C ASN A 55 -16.51 3.73 -10.12
N HIS A 56 -17.13 2.53 -10.07
CA HIS A 56 -18.36 2.21 -10.79
C HIS A 56 -19.56 2.41 -9.88
N LYS A 57 -20.38 3.43 -10.15
CA LYS A 57 -21.35 3.95 -9.16
C LYS A 57 -22.75 3.34 -9.18
N ASP A 58 -23.10 2.55 -10.19
CA ASP A 58 -24.52 2.41 -10.51
C ASP A 58 -25.11 1.00 -10.28
N LYS A 59 -24.34 -0.09 -10.43
CA LYS A 59 -24.80 -1.49 -10.20
C LYS A 59 -23.66 -2.48 -9.88
N PRO A 60 -23.40 -2.84 -8.62
CA PRO A 60 -22.35 -3.80 -8.28
C PRO A 60 -22.62 -5.22 -8.82
N GLU A 61 -23.87 -5.58 -9.10
CA GLU A 61 -24.25 -6.88 -9.66
C GLU A 61 -23.82 -7.09 -11.12
N ASP A 62 -23.64 -6.00 -11.86
CA ASP A 62 -23.20 -6.01 -13.26
C ASP A 62 -21.67 -5.82 -13.37
N ALA A 63 -20.98 -5.55 -12.25
CA ALA A 63 -19.55 -5.31 -12.23
C ALA A 63 -18.77 -6.61 -12.44
N VAL A 64 -17.89 -6.61 -13.45
CA VAL A 64 -16.97 -7.71 -13.71
C VAL A 64 -15.68 -7.46 -12.95
N MET A 65 -15.34 -8.35 -12.02
CA MET A 65 -14.04 -8.32 -11.34
C MET A 65 -12.93 -8.80 -12.29
N ASP A 66 -12.16 -7.86 -12.84
CA ASP A 66 -11.00 -8.16 -13.68
C ASP A 66 -9.80 -8.62 -12.83
N VAL A 67 -9.79 -9.90 -12.48
CA VAL A 67 -8.73 -10.51 -11.66
C VAL A 67 -7.35 -10.33 -12.28
N ASN A 68 -7.24 -10.42 -13.61
CA ASN A 68 -5.97 -10.27 -14.32
C ASN A 68 -5.50 -8.82 -14.32
N GLY A 69 -6.42 -7.88 -14.55
CA GLY A 69 -6.18 -6.44 -14.42
C GLY A 69 -5.72 -6.07 -13.01
N ILE A 70 -6.40 -6.55 -11.98
CA ILE A 70 -6.02 -6.35 -10.56
C ILE A 70 -4.61 -6.91 -10.30
N ALA A 71 -4.33 -8.15 -10.71
CA ALA A 71 -3.04 -8.78 -10.51
C ALA A 71 -1.90 -8.01 -11.20
N THR A 72 -2.16 -7.48 -12.40
CA THR A 72 -1.20 -6.73 -13.20
C THR A 72 -0.94 -5.33 -12.63
N VAL A 73 -1.99 -4.63 -12.20
CA VAL A 73 -1.89 -3.24 -11.72
C VAL A 73 -1.37 -3.15 -10.29
N THR A 74 -1.61 -4.16 -9.45
CA THR A 74 -1.22 -4.14 -8.03
C THR A 74 0.27 -3.82 -7.82
N PRO A 75 1.25 -4.49 -8.46
CA PRO A 75 2.65 -4.15 -8.28
C PRO A 75 3.00 -2.73 -8.78
N VAL A 76 2.30 -2.24 -9.81
CA VAL A 76 2.48 -0.86 -10.32
C VAL A 76 1.99 0.16 -9.29
N VAL A 77 0.84 -0.08 -8.67
CA VAL A 77 0.30 0.77 -7.61
C VAL A 77 1.20 0.74 -6.37
N VAL A 78 1.75 -0.42 -5.99
CA VAL A 78 2.74 -0.52 -4.90
C VAL A 78 3.95 0.37 -5.17
N GLN A 79 4.52 0.30 -6.37
CA GLN A 79 5.64 1.16 -6.74
C GLN A 79 5.24 2.64 -6.68
N ALA A 80 4.13 2.98 -7.33
CA ALA A 80 3.70 4.36 -7.45
C ALA A 80 3.29 4.99 -6.10
N CYS A 81 2.80 4.17 -5.16
CA CYS A 81 2.54 4.58 -3.78
C CYS A 81 3.81 4.65 -2.92
N THR A 82 4.82 3.81 -3.20
CA THR A 82 6.13 3.90 -2.55
C THR A 82 6.79 5.25 -2.87
N ASP A 83 6.66 5.70 -4.11
CA ASP A 83 7.20 6.99 -4.57
C ASP A 83 6.42 8.20 -4.02
N SER A 84 5.18 8.03 -3.59
CA SER A 84 4.31 9.13 -3.14
C SER A 84 3.35 8.72 -2.01
N LYS A 85 3.90 8.47 -0.82
CA LYS A 85 3.18 7.94 0.35
C LYS A 85 1.97 8.76 0.80
N GLN A 86 2.01 10.08 0.60
CA GLN A 86 0.95 10.99 1.05
C GLN A 86 -0.16 11.19 0.01
N SER A 87 -0.02 10.64 -1.20
CA SER A 87 -1.08 10.73 -2.22
C SER A 87 -2.30 9.91 -1.84
N ASN A 88 -3.46 10.28 -2.38
CA ASN A 88 -4.67 9.48 -2.25
C ASN A 88 -4.51 8.13 -2.97
N PHE A 89 -4.82 7.04 -2.27
CA PHE A 89 -4.66 5.69 -2.78
C PHE A 89 -5.60 5.41 -3.96
N LYS A 90 -6.89 5.75 -3.84
CA LYS A 90 -7.89 5.47 -4.88
C LYS A 90 -7.57 6.20 -6.18
N GLU A 91 -7.20 7.47 -6.10
CA GLU A 91 -6.76 8.24 -7.28
C GLU A 91 -5.56 7.59 -7.96
N LYS A 92 -4.62 7.03 -7.17
CA LYS A 92 -3.46 6.32 -7.71
C LYS A 92 -3.87 5.03 -8.42
N VAL A 93 -4.76 4.24 -7.84
CA VAL A 93 -5.31 3.03 -8.48
C VAL A 93 -5.93 3.38 -9.82
N ILE A 94 -6.81 4.39 -9.86
CA ILE A 94 -7.49 4.81 -11.10
C ILE A 94 -6.47 5.28 -12.15
N SER A 95 -5.48 6.09 -11.75
CA SER A 95 -4.46 6.60 -12.67
C SER A 95 -3.61 5.50 -13.28
N GLU A 96 -3.12 4.54 -12.48
CA GLU A 96 -2.30 3.44 -13.00
C GLU A 96 -3.14 2.45 -13.82
N TRP A 97 -4.39 2.21 -13.42
CA TRP A 97 -5.33 1.38 -14.18
C TRP A 97 -5.62 1.96 -15.57
N ASP A 98 -5.88 3.27 -15.65
CA ASP A 98 -6.15 3.96 -16.91
C ASP A 98 -4.94 3.94 -17.86
N LYS A 99 -3.71 3.94 -17.33
CA LYS A 99 -2.50 3.78 -18.15
C LYS A 99 -2.43 2.37 -18.74
N LEU A 100 -2.71 1.33 -17.95
CA LEU A 100 -2.73 -0.05 -18.45
C LEU A 100 -3.78 -0.25 -19.55
N LYS A 101 -4.99 0.30 -19.37
CA LYS A 101 -6.05 0.25 -20.39
C LYS A 101 -5.68 0.91 -21.71
N LYS A 102 -4.80 1.93 -21.70
CA LYS A 102 -4.35 2.61 -22.93
C LYS A 102 -3.32 1.81 -23.74
N HIS A 103 -2.77 0.75 -23.14
CA HIS A 103 -1.74 -0.10 -23.75
C HIS A 103 -2.25 -1.51 -24.09
N LEU A 104 -3.53 -1.79 -23.79
CA LEU A 104 -4.26 -3.00 -24.18
C LEU A 104 -5.20 -2.67 -25.35
#